data_AF-A0A1G7DFP3-F1
#
_entry.id   AF-A0A1G7DFP3-F1
#
_cell.length_a   1.000
_cell.length_b   1.000
_cell.length_c   1.000
_cell.angle_alpha   90.00
_cell.angle_beta   90.00
_cell.angle_gamma   90.00
#
_symmetry.space_group_name_H-M   'P 1'
#
loop_
_entity.id
_entity.type
_entity.pdbx_description
1 polymer ?
#
loop_
_entity_poly.entity_id
_entity_poly.type
_entity_poly.pdbx_seq_one_letter_code
_entity_poly.pdbx_strand_id
1 'polypeptide(L)'
;MDDHSDDRGGMRRDAATDSPPTRYDRASVRRPRAAQFSGAATGVGVLGIEICQSVQALDNSVPLVALKPTMVRVYLDETTVAASLRLRGELCLRQSATGPATYLAGINELKLDPADALALDDKRENLKASLNFQLPETALQAGPLIVELNRLIQIGGADQPFTGAAPVAVELTAGPPIRVRCIGLRYADPQTGGVHVPDAIHFDYFRSYLSRAYPVPAVEWSQIVVDANFAPPFQGATAVLANAQIAAIRNSEINSGTDPRTHYYGLVDDANGQHFMRGRASGIPAGPQPDTVASGPCGIPAGFAGDQDQSYADWYGAHELGHTYGRFHPGFPPGAQDASDATFPYANGQLSNADRKYVGYDVGDPQLGLEPKVMNGTTHHDVMTYADRQWVSAYTFEAIRQRLADEDAQFAPPVA
;
A
#
# COMPACT_ATOMS: atom_id res chain seq x y z
N MET A 1 -96.44 39.60 -39.85
CA MET A 1 -95.98 38.59 -40.84
C MET A 1 -94.93 37.73 -40.16
N ASP A 2 -95.33 36.96 -39.15
CA ASP A 2 -95.61 35.52 -39.23
C ASP A 2 -94.87 34.78 -40.36
N ASP A 3 -94.34 33.58 -40.24
CA ASP A 3 -94.11 32.58 -39.19
C ASP A 3 -93.38 31.42 -39.93
N HIS A 4 -92.85 30.45 -39.19
CA HIS A 4 -92.31 29.12 -39.54
C HIS A 4 -90.77 29.03 -39.52
N SER A 5 -90.14 28.40 -38.50
CA SER A 5 -90.16 26.97 -38.09
C SER A 5 -89.48 26.06 -39.13
N ASP A 6 -88.68 25.04 -38.83
CA ASP A 6 -88.27 24.37 -37.60
C ASP A 6 -87.05 23.46 -37.94
N ASP A 7 -86.23 23.18 -36.92
CA ASP A 7 -85.65 21.87 -36.58
C ASP A 7 -84.51 21.14 -37.40
N ARG A 8 -83.52 20.66 -36.62
CA ARG A 8 -82.49 19.59 -36.79
C ARG A 8 -81.36 19.77 -37.83
N GLY A 9 -80.09 19.50 -37.53
CA GLY A 9 -79.47 18.89 -36.36
C GLY A 9 -77.96 18.67 -36.54
N GLY A 10 -77.24 18.65 -35.40
CA GLY A 10 -76.03 17.87 -35.11
C GLY A 10 -74.74 18.11 -35.91
N MET A 11 -73.71 18.66 -35.27
CA MET A 11 -72.61 17.86 -34.68
C MET A 11 -71.49 18.75 -34.09
N ARG A 12 -71.28 18.54 -32.79
CA ARG A 12 -70.02 18.56 -32.02
C ARG A 12 -69.09 19.77 -32.14
N ARG A 13 -69.17 20.63 -31.12
CA ARG A 13 -68.09 21.55 -30.72
C ARG A 13 -67.10 20.77 -29.85
N ASP A 14 -65.95 20.42 -30.39
CA ASP A 14 -64.77 20.09 -29.58
C ASP A 14 -63.90 21.35 -29.50
N ALA A 15 -64.28 22.26 -28.60
CA ALA A 15 -63.40 23.33 -28.17
C ALA A 15 -62.56 22.80 -27.01
N ALA A 16 -61.39 22.26 -27.33
CA ALA A 16 -60.38 21.88 -26.36
C ALA A 16 -59.98 23.12 -25.55
N THR A 17 -60.35 23.14 -24.28
CA THR A 17 -59.82 24.08 -23.28
C THR A 17 -58.38 23.67 -22.98
N ASP A 18 -57.44 24.38 -23.57
CA ASP A 18 -56.00 24.22 -23.33
C ASP A 18 -55.67 24.73 -21.92
N SER A 19 -55.81 23.83 -20.95
CA SER A 19 -55.38 24.06 -19.57
C SER A 19 -53.86 23.88 -19.52
N PRO A 20 -53.10 24.80 -18.88
CA PRO A 20 -51.65 24.63 -18.77
C PRO A 20 -51.34 23.31 -18.03
N PRO A 21 -50.29 22.58 -18.43
CA PRO A 21 -49.96 21.29 -17.84
C PRO A 21 -49.77 21.45 -16.34
N THR A 22 -50.70 20.84 -15.60
CA THR A 22 -50.66 20.77 -14.16
C THR A 22 -49.55 19.80 -13.75
N ARG A 23 -48.70 20.27 -12.84
CA ARG A 23 -47.67 19.53 -12.10
C ARG A 23 -46.54 18.98 -12.98
N TYR A 24 -45.42 19.69 -12.95
CA TYR A 24 -44.15 18.98 -12.77
C TYR A 24 -44.34 18.02 -11.58
N ASP A 25 -44.42 16.72 -11.85
CA ASP A 25 -44.14 15.72 -10.83
C ASP A 25 -42.70 15.98 -10.39
N ARG A 26 -42.53 16.79 -9.33
CA ARG A 26 -41.30 16.79 -8.56
C ARG A 26 -41.11 15.34 -8.17
N ALA A 27 -40.13 14.67 -8.78
CA ALA A 27 -39.66 13.38 -8.32
C ALA A 27 -39.62 13.46 -6.79
N SER A 28 -40.41 12.62 -6.13
CA SER A 28 -40.52 12.69 -4.68
C SER A 28 -39.11 12.48 -4.15
N VAL A 29 -38.49 13.54 -3.61
CA VAL A 29 -37.20 13.42 -2.94
C VAL A 29 -37.48 12.59 -1.71
N ARG A 30 -37.29 11.27 -1.83
CA ARG A 30 -37.52 10.33 -0.75
C ARG A 30 -36.50 10.68 0.31
N ARG A 31 -36.94 11.39 1.35
CA ARG A 31 -36.09 11.70 2.50
C ARG A 31 -35.52 10.36 2.99
N PRO A 32 -34.20 10.27 3.19
CA PRO A 32 -33.63 9.05 3.72
C PRO A 32 -34.27 8.75 5.06
N ARG A 33 -34.50 7.45 5.30
CA ARG A 33 -35.01 7.00 6.58
C ARG A 33 -34.00 7.38 7.66
N ALA A 34 -34.52 7.89 8.78
CA ALA A 34 -33.70 8.08 9.97
C ALA A 34 -33.02 6.75 10.32
N ALA A 35 -31.75 6.80 10.73
CA ALA A 35 -31.07 5.62 11.21
C ALA A 35 -31.84 5.01 12.39
N GLN A 36 -31.87 3.68 12.43
CA GLN A 36 -32.47 2.92 13.51
C GLN A 36 -31.34 2.17 14.20
N PHE A 37 -31.27 2.27 15.53
CA PHE A 37 -30.25 1.62 16.34
C PHE A 37 -30.79 0.34 16.97
N SER A 38 -29.92 -0.65 17.13
CA SER A 38 -30.27 -1.96 17.67
C SER A 38 -30.37 -1.91 19.20
N GLY A 39 -31.45 -2.43 19.75
CA GLY A 39 -31.64 -2.54 21.20
C GLY A 39 -31.46 -1.22 21.94
N ALA A 40 -30.46 -1.17 22.83
CA ALA A 40 -30.12 -0.01 23.65
C ALA A 40 -29.02 0.89 23.05
N ALA A 41 -28.56 0.63 21.82
CA ALA A 41 -27.52 1.44 21.20
C ALA A 41 -28.01 2.88 20.97
N THR A 42 -27.19 3.86 21.34
CA THR A 42 -27.47 5.29 21.18
C THR A 42 -26.76 5.93 19.99
N GLY A 43 -26.03 5.12 19.22
CA GLY A 43 -25.25 5.54 18.07
C GLY A 43 -24.52 4.37 17.42
N VAL A 44 -23.82 4.65 16.33
CA VAL A 44 -22.97 3.68 15.64
C VAL A 44 -21.76 3.35 16.52
N GLY A 45 -21.52 2.07 16.80
CA GLY A 45 -20.33 1.63 17.51
C GLY A 45 -19.08 1.78 16.65
N VAL A 46 -17.99 2.23 17.27
CA VAL A 46 -16.66 2.26 16.66
C VAL A 46 -15.81 1.18 17.31
N LEU A 47 -15.30 0.26 16.49
CA LEU A 47 -14.47 -0.86 16.93
C LEU A 47 -12.99 -0.49 17.03
N GLY A 48 -12.53 0.47 16.23
CA GLY A 48 -11.15 0.93 16.25
C GLY A 48 -10.84 1.96 15.17
N ILE A 49 -9.75 2.69 15.41
CA ILE A 49 -9.11 3.60 14.45
C ILE A 49 -7.68 3.09 14.29
N GLU A 50 -7.32 2.69 13.07
CA GLU A 50 -6.00 2.13 12.74
C GLU A 50 -5.27 3.05 11.77
N ILE A 51 -3.97 3.26 12.01
CA ILE A 51 -3.10 4.07 11.15
C ILE A 51 -2.17 3.10 10.43
N CYS A 52 -2.17 3.11 9.09
CA CYS A 52 -1.50 2.12 8.25
C CYS A 52 -0.52 2.78 7.26
N GLN A 53 0.68 2.20 7.12
CA GLN A 53 1.74 2.65 6.21
C GLN A 53 2.39 1.52 5.41
N SER A 54 2.45 0.30 5.94
CA SER A 54 3.05 -0.88 5.27
C SER A 54 2.60 -2.18 5.94
N VAL A 55 2.84 -2.33 7.24
CA VAL A 55 2.37 -3.47 8.05
C VAL A 55 2.11 -2.98 9.45
N GLN A 56 0.87 -3.06 9.93
CA GLN A 56 0.49 -2.42 11.18
C GLN A 56 -0.32 -3.31 12.10
N ALA A 57 -0.24 -2.97 13.38
CA ALA A 57 -1.05 -3.52 14.45
C ALA A 57 -1.94 -2.40 15.00
N LEU A 58 -3.15 -2.76 15.43
CA LEU A 58 -4.13 -1.80 15.95
C LEU A 58 -3.63 -1.04 17.20
N ASP A 59 -2.70 -1.62 17.94
CA ASP A 59 -2.05 -1.03 19.11
C ASP A 59 -0.91 -0.04 18.76
N ASN A 60 -0.65 0.19 17.46
CA ASN A 60 0.46 1.00 16.94
C ASN A 60 1.86 0.54 17.42
N SER A 61 2.04 -0.76 17.68
CA SER A 61 3.34 -1.32 18.08
C SER A 61 4.38 -1.36 16.95
N VAL A 62 4.00 -1.13 15.69
CA VAL A 62 4.93 -0.92 14.57
C VAL A 62 5.17 0.57 14.42
N PRO A 63 6.43 1.05 14.44
CA PRO A 63 6.73 2.47 14.29
C PRO A 63 6.15 3.08 13.01
N LEU A 64 5.65 4.31 13.13
CA LEU A 64 5.18 5.09 12.00
C LEU A 64 6.27 6.05 11.56
N VAL A 65 6.58 6.05 10.27
CA VAL A 65 7.63 6.86 9.65
C VAL A 65 7.01 8.17 9.16
N ALA A 66 7.61 9.30 9.55
CA ALA A 66 7.21 10.61 9.05
C ALA A 66 7.32 10.66 7.52
N LEU A 67 6.46 11.42 6.86
CA LEU A 67 6.37 11.64 5.41
C LEU A 67 6.05 10.39 4.57
N LYS A 68 5.95 9.21 5.18
CA LYS A 68 5.52 7.99 4.47
C LYS A 68 4.01 8.03 4.21
N PRO A 69 3.53 7.73 2.99
CA PRO A 69 2.10 7.68 2.68
C PRO A 69 1.31 6.87 3.72
N THR A 70 0.25 7.48 4.27
CA THR A 70 -0.46 6.93 5.42
C THR A 70 -1.97 6.93 5.17
N MET A 71 -2.60 5.80 5.50
CA MET A 71 -4.05 5.63 5.50
C MET A 71 -4.53 5.48 6.94
N VAL A 72 -5.59 6.20 7.31
CA VAL A 72 -6.36 5.91 8.53
C VAL A 72 -7.60 5.11 8.15
N ARG A 73 -7.86 4.04 8.89
CA ARG A 73 -9.03 3.18 8.73
C ARG A 73 -9.86 3.18 10.00
N VAL A 74 -11.13 3.51 9.89
CA VAL A 74 -12.10 3.49 11.00
C VAL A 74 -13.05 2.33 10.80
N TYR A 75 -13.08 1.42 11.78
CA TYR A 75 -13.93 0.23 11.78
C TYR A 75 -15.20 0.48 12.58
N LEU A 76 -16.34 0.26 11.95
CA LEU A 76 -17.65 0.45 12.57
C LEU A 76 -18.30 -0.90 12.89
N ASP A 77 -19.12 -0.91 13.94
CA ASP A 77 -19.85 -2.08 14.42
C ASP A 77 -21.25 -2.13 13.79
N GLU A 78 -21.47 -3.04 12.84
CA GLU A 78 -22.78 -3.20 12.19
C GLU A 78 -23.87 -3.67 13.16
N THR A 79 -23.51 -4.33 14.27
CA THR A 79 -24.51 -4.86 15.21
C THR A 79 -25.22 -3.75 15.99
N THR A 80 -24.67 -2.54 15.98
CA THR A 80 -25.27 -1.35 16.62
C THR A 80 -26.40 -0.72 15.83
N VAL A 81 -26.55 -1.03 14.53
CA VAL A 81 -27.65 -0.55 13.70
C VAL A 81 -28.73 -1.62 13.54
N ALA A 82 -30.00 -1.22 13.51
CA ALA A 82 -31.13 -2.14 13.33
C ALA A 82 -31.49 -2.39 11.86
N ALA A 83 -30.95 -1.59 10.95
CA ALA A 83 -31.17 -1.70 9.51
C ALA A 83 -29.97 -1.15 8.74
N SER A 84 -29.86 -1.51 7.46
CA SER A 84 -28.75 -1.05 6.63
C SER A 84 -28.67 0.48 6.54
N LEU A 85 -27.45 0.98 6.69
CA LEU A 85 -27.10 2.38 6.72
C LEU A 85 -25.89 2.63 5.82
N ARG A 86 -25.87 3.75 5.09
CA ARG A 86 -24.70 4.17 4.31
C ARG A 86 -24.10 5.42 4.94
N LEU A 87 -22.81 5.38 5.23
CA LEU A 87 -22.08 6.42 5.95
C LEU A 87 -20.86 6.89 5.16
N ARG A 88 -20.53 8.18 5.34
CA ARG A 88 -19.17 8.71 5.19
C ARG A 88 -18.67 9.13 6.56
N GLY A 89 -17.36 9.31 6.70
CA GLY A 89 -16.77 9.87 7.90
C GLY A 89 -16.00 11.15 7.64
N GLU A 90 -15.71 11.86 8.72
CA GLU A 90 -14.77 12.97 8.78
C GLU A 90 -13.86 12.76 10.00
N LEU A 91 -12.55 12.87 9.81
CA LEU A 91 -11.56 12.88 10.89
C LEU A 91 -11.22 14.31 11.31
N CYS A 92 -10.80 14.45 12.55
CA CYS A 92 -10.05 15.58 13.07
C CYS A 92 -8.60 15.13 13.35
N LEU A 93 -7.65 15.90 12.84
CA LEU A 93 -6.21 15.67 12.99
C LEU A 93 -5.59 16.82 13.78
N ARG A 94 -4.70 16.52 14.73
CA ARG A 94 -3.95 17.52 15.51
C ARG A 94 -2.52 17.08 15.74
N GLN A 95 -1.61 18.03 15.87
CA GLN A 95 -0.21 17.79 16.30
C GLN A 95 -0.03 17.96 17.82
N SER A 96 -1.05 18.42 18.54
CA SER A 96 -1.05 18.46 20.00
C SER A 96 -2.49 18.54 20.51
N ALA A 97 -2.71 18.15 21.76
CA ALA A 97 -4.05 18.11 22.34
C ALA A 97 -4.78 19.47 22.28
N THR A 98 -4.04 20.58 22.31
CA THR A 98 -4.59 21.95 22.24
C THR A 98 -4.26 22.66 20.92
N GLY A 99 -3.62 21.96 19.97
CA GLY A 99 -3.19 22.52 18.70
C GLY A 99 -4.33 22.75 17.70
N PRO A 100 -4.06 23.41 16.56
CA PRO A 100 -5.03 23.59 15.50
C PRO A 100 -5.54 22.24 14.98
N ALA A 101 -6.84 22.19 14.67
CA ALA A 101 -7.46 21.03 14.05
C ALA A 101 -7.43 21.15 12.53
N THR A 102 -7.14 20.04 11.85
CA THR A 102 -7.42 19.87 10.42
C THR A 102 -8.48 18.80 10.26
N TYR A 103 -9.51 19.10 9.47
CA TYR A 103 -10.60 18.16 9.21
C TYR A 103 -10.41 17.48 7.86
N LEU A 104 -10.60 16.16 7.82
CA LEU A 104 -10.34 15.34 6.64
C LEU A 104 -11.56 14.46 6.34
N ALA A 105 -12.14 14.63 5.17
CA ALA A 105 -13.24 13.79 4.70
C ALA A 105 -12.73 12.40 4.28
N GLY A 106 -13.54 11.37 4.53
CA GLY A 106 -13.25 10.01 4.06
C GLY A 106 -13.33 9.88 2.54
N ILE A 107 -12.53 8.98 1.98
CA ILE A 107 -12.43 8.77 0.53
C ILE A 107 -13.46 7.75 0.00
N ASN A 108 -14.19 7.09 0.89
CA ASN A 108 -15.19 6.09 0.54
C ASN A 108 -16.49 6.24 1.34
N GLU A 109 -17.51 5.53 0.86
CA GLU A 109 -18.75 5.28 1.60
C GLU A 109 -18.72 3.86 2.13
N LEU A 110 -19.20 3.67 3.36
CA LEU A 110 -19.35 2.35 3.98
C LEU A 110 -20.83 2.03 4.14
N LYS A 111 -21.23 0.83 3.68
CA LYS A 111 -22.54 0.25 3.99
C LYS A 111 -22.40 -0.56 5.26
N LEU A 112 -23.09 -0.15 6.32
CA LEU A 112 -23.31 -0.99 7.50
C LEU A 112 -24.58 -1.80 7.25
N ASP A 113 -24.51 -3.10 7.49
CA ASP A 113 -25.67 -3.98 7.46
C ASP A 113 -25.54 -4.99 8.60
N PRO A 114 -26.48 -5.03 9.57
CA PRO A 114 -26.37 -5.94 10.70
C PRO A 114 -26.40 -7.42 10.28
N ALA A 115 -26.91 -7.73 9.08
CA ALA A 115 -26.86 -9.09 8.53
C ALA A 115 -25.46 -9.51 8.05
N ASP A 116 -24.58 -8.54 7.77
CA ASP A 116 -23.24 -8.73 7.23
C ASP A 116 -22.15 -8.40 8.28
N ALA A 117 -22.49 -8.47 9.58
CA ALA A 117 -21.58 -8.09 10.66
C ALA A 117 -20.31 -8.96 10.68
N LEU A 118 -19.15 -8.30 10.77
CA LEU A 118 -17.83 -8.95 10.79
C LEU A 118 -17.12 -8.69 12.11
N ALA A 119 -16.29 -9.64 12.55
CA ALA A 119 -15.36 -9.40 13.65
C ALA A 119 -14.28 -8.39 13.23
N LEU A 120 -13.69 -7.66 14.19
CA LEU A 120 -12.71 -6.62 13.91
C LEU A 120 -11.52 -7.12 13.08
N ASP A 121 -10.98 -8.30 13.40
CA ASP A 121 -9.84 -8.85 12.65
C ASP A 121 -10.19 -9.13 11.19
N ASP A 122 -11.41 -9.60 10.91
CA ASP A 122 -11.89 -9.80 9.53
C ASP A 122 -12.06 -8.47 8.78
N LYS A 123 -12.46 -7.42 9.49
CA LYS A 123 -12.52 -6.06 8.92
C LYS A 123 -11.14 -5.51 8.58
N ARG A 124 -10.16 -5.73 9.47
CA ARG A 124 -8.78 -5.27 9.24
C ARG A 124 -8.21 -5.86 7.95
N GLU A 125 -8.55 -7.09 7.63
CA GLU A 125 -8.12 -7.76 6.40
C GLU A 125 -9.01 -7.51 5.17
N ASN A 126 -9.95 -6.57 5.26
CA ASN A 126 -10.82 -6.17 4.16
C ASN A 126 -10.88 -4.66 3.99
N LEU A 127 -10.28 -4.13 2.91
CA LEU A 127 -10.22 -2.70 2.64
C LEU A 127 -11.62 -2.04 2.50
N LYS A 128 -12.63 -2.82 2.13
CA LYS A 128 -14.02 -2.34 1.97
C LYS A 128 -14.82 -2.35 3.28
N ALA A 129 -14.26 -2.87 4.37
CA ALA A 129 -14.92 -3.00 5.66
C ALA A 129 -14.58 -1.86 6.64
N SER A 130 -14.04 -0.75 6.14
CA SER A 130 -13.68 0.45 6.91
C SER A 130 -14.04 1.74 6.17
N LEU A 131 -14.24 2.82 6.92
CA LEU A 131 -14.09 4.17 6.38
C LEU A 131 -12.60 4.49 6.29
N ASN A 132 -12.16 4.95 5.13
CA ASN A 132 -10.76 5.13 4.78
C ASN A 132 -10.46 6.63 4.58
N PHE A 133 -9.29 7.06 5.05
CA PHE A 133 -8.86 8.46 5.01
C PHE A 133 -7.37 8.51 4.66
N GLN A 134 -7.05 9.04 3.49
CA GLN A 134 -5.66 9.27 3.10
C GLN A 134 -5.16 10.55 3.75
N LEU A 135 -4.15 10.45 4.62
CA LEU A 135 -3.61 11.62 5.29
C LEU A 135 -2.82 12.49 4.31
N PRO A 136 -2.99 13.82 4.34
CA PRO A 136 -2.18 14.72 3.54
C PRO A 136 -0.75 14.80 4.10
N GLU A 137 0.25 15.06 3.25
CA GLU A 137 1.67 15.20 3.64
C GLU A 137 1.89 16.24 4.76
N THR A 138 1.04 17.27 4.82
CA THR A 138 1.09 18.29 5.87
C THR A 138 0.80 17.72 7.27
N ALA A 139 0.08 16.61 7.38
CA ALA A 139 -0.18 15.90 8.62
C ALA A 139 0.90 14.86 8.97
N LEU A 140 1.83 14.58 8.04
CA LEU A 140 2.82 13.51 8.16
C LEU A 140 4.20 14.00 8.58
N GLN A 141 4.29 15.20 9.14
CA GLN A 141 5.55 15.73 9.67
C GLN A 141 6.00 14.92 10.90
N ALA A 142 7.31 14.86 11.13
CA ALA A 142 7.84 14.20 12.32
C ALA A 142 7.31 14.88 13.59
N GLY A 143 6.94 14.06 14.57
CA GLY A 143 6.31 14.53 15.81
C GLY A 143 4.99 13.83 16.12
N PRO A 144 4.28 14.34 17.16
CA PRO A 144 2.99 13.82 17.58
C PRO A 144 1.91 14.00 16.51
N LEU A 145 1.06 12.98 16.37
CA LEU A 145 -0.17 13.00 15.59
C LEU A 145 -1.32 12.43 16.44
N ILE A 146 -2.39 13.19 16.56
CA ILE A 146 -3.64 12.79 17.20
C ILE A 146 -4.72 12.69 16.13
N VAL A 147 -5.37 11.53 16.06
CA VAL A 147 -6.43 11.20 15.11
C VAL A 147 -7.73 10.92 15.84
N GLU A 148 -8.78 11.63 15.46
CA GLU A 148 -10.10 11.54 16.08
C GLU A 148 -11.18 11.37 15.01
N LEU A 149 -12.14 10.48 15.24
CA LEU A 149 -13.36 10.49 14.43
C LEU A 149 -14.20 11.70 14.84
N ASN A 150 -14.41 12.63 13.92
CA ASN A 150 -15.18 13.85 14.17
C ASN A 150 -16.68 13.63 13.92
N ARG A 151 -17.02 13.05 12.76
CA ARG A 151 -18.42 12.91 12.32
C ARG A 151 -18.64 11.62 11.56
N LEU A 152 -19.84 11.05 11.71
CA LEU A 152 -20.41 10.06 10.79
C LEU A 152 -21.59 10.70 10.08
N ILE A 153 -21.55 10.71 8.76
CA ILE A 153 -22.51 11.42 7.91
C ILE A 153 -23.33 10.38 7.14
N GLN A 154 -24.63 10.30 7.42
CA GLN A 154 -25.52 9.42 6.66
C GLN A 154 -25.72 9.97 5.24
N ILE A 155 -25.60 9.12 4.23
CA ILE A 155 -25.84 9.52 2.84
C ILE A 155 -27.27 10.01 2.65
N GLY A 156 -27.39 11.29 2.28
CA GLY A 156 -28.64 12.04 2.12
C GLY A 156 -29.33 12.41 3.43
N GLY A 157 -28.83 11.96 4.58
CA GLY A 157 -29.42 12.12 5.90
C GLY A 157 -28.65 13.10 6.79
N ALA A 158 -28.98 13.07 8.08
CA ALA A 158 -28.27 13.84 9.10
C ALA A 158 -27.03 13.08 9.60
N ASP A 159 -26.19 13.78 10.35
CA ASP A 159 -25.10 13.18 11.09
C ASP A 159 -25.63 12.13 12.09
N GLN A 160 -24.85 11.07 12.26
CA GLN A 160 -25.18 9.98 13.17
C GLN A 160 -24.33 10.07 14.42
N PRO A 161 -24.93 9.92 15.62
CA PRO A 161 -24.15 9.76 16.84
C PRO A 161 -23.33 8.48 16.76
N PHE A 162 -22.18 8.48 17.42
CA PHE A 162 -21.31 7.32 17.55
C PHE A 162 -20.79 7.15 18.98
N THR A 163 -20.35 5.94 19.29
CA THR A 163 -19.80 5.57 20.61
C THR A 163 -18.50 4.77 20.44
N GLY A 164 -17.64 4.75 21.45
CA GLY A 164 -16.41 3.95 21.44
C GLY A 164 -15.22 4.52 20.66
N ALA A 165 -15.31 5.76 20.16
CA ALA A 165 -14.23 6.38 19.37
C ALA A 165 -13.30 7.24 20.23
N ALA A 166 -12.41 6.61 20.99
CA ALA A 166 -11.34 7.35 21.68
C ALA A 166 -10.32 7.93 20.67
N PRO A 167 -9.77 9.14 20.93
CA PRO A 167 -8.64 9.66 20.15
C PRO A 167 -7.46 8.68 20.13
N VAL A 168 -6.83 8.52 18.97
CA VAL A 168 -5.58 7.76 18.81
C VAL A 168 -4.43 8.74 18.70
N ALA A 169 -3.53 8.70 19.68
CA ALA A 169 -2.30 9.50 19.69
C ALA A 169 -1.09 8.60 19.36
N VAL A 170 -0.28 9.03 18.40
CA VAL A 170 0.93 8.34 17.94
C VAL A 170 2.07 9.33 17.73
N GLU A 171 3.27 8.81 17.57
CA GLU A 171 4.47 9.58 17.20
C GLU A 171 4.93 9.18 15.79
N LEU A 172 5.05 10.15 14.88
CA LEU A 172 5.68 9.96 13.59
C LEU A 172 7.18 10.19 13.72
N THR A 173 7.96 9.14 13.54
CA THR A 173 9.42 9.19 13.72
C THR A 173 10.09 9.59 12.41
N ALA A 174 10.99 10.56 12.45
CA ALA A 174 11.83 10.89 11.31
C ALA A 174 12.75 9.69 10.97
N GLY A 175 12.95 9.44 9.67
CA GLY A 175 13.88 8.44 9.18
C GLY A 175 14.64 8.97 7.96
N PRO A 176 15.80 8.39 7.62
CA PRO A 176 16.50 8.74 6.40
C PRO A 176 15.78 8.17 5.17
N PRO A 177 15.90 8.82 3.99
CA PRO A 177 15.47 8.21 2.74
C PRO A 177 16.34 7.00 2.42
N ILE A 178 15.81 6.08 1.63
CA ILE A 178 16.64 5.07 0.98
C ILE A 178 17.21 5.66 -0.32
N ARG A 179 18.51 5.43 -0.54
CA ARG A 179 19.26 5.91 -1.71
C ARG A 179 19.59 4.71 -2.57
N VAL A 180 19.03 4.64 -3.78
CA VAL A 180 19.25 3.50 -4.67
C VAL A 180 19.81 3.96 -6.01
N ARG A 181 20.93 3.35 -6.38
CA ARG A 181 21.50 3.38 -7.72
C ARG A 181 21.23 2.04 -8.40
N CYS A 182 20.22 2.00 -9.26
CA CYS A 182 19.81 0.77 -9.95
C CYS A 182 20.51 0.63 -11.31
N ILE A 183 21.22 -0.48 -11.52
CA ILE A 183 22.01 -0.75 -12.71
C ILE A 183 21.32 -1.85 -13.53
N GLY A 184 20.76 -1.50 -14.69
CA GLY A 184 20.34 -2.50 -15.67
C GLY A 184 21.55 -3.10 -16.37
N LEU A 185 21.67 -4.42 -16.34
CA LEU A 185 22.77 -5.16 -16.97
C LEU A 185 22.28 -5.75 -18.29
N ARG A 186 22.61 -5.08 -19.40
CA ARG A 186 22.30 -5.52 -20.77
C ARG A 186 23.23 -6.64 -21.18
N TYR A 187 22.70 -7.75 -21.70
CA TYR A 187 23.53 -8.87 -22.17
C TYR A 187 23.14 -9.32 -23.57
N ALA A 188 24.12 -9.87 -24.29
CA ALA A 188 23.88 -10.54 -25.56
C ALA A 188 23.63 -12.03 -25.32
N ASP A 189 22.62 -12.59 -25.98
CA ASP A 189 22.36 -14.02 -26.00
C ASP A 189 23.10 -14.64 -27.20
N PRO A 190 24.17 -15.43 -26.98
CA PRO A 190 24.93 -16.03 -28.06
C PRO A 190 24.16 -17.11 -28.81
N GLN A 191 23.07 -17.66 -28.25
CA GLN A 191 22.27 -18.70 -28.90
C GLN A 191 21.32 -18.10 -29.93
N THR A 192 20.71 -16.96 -29.61
CA THR A 192 19.73 -16.28 -30.48
C THR A 192 20.33 -15.11 -31.26
N GLY A 193 21.49 -14.60 -30.85
CA GLY A 193 22.05 -13.34 -31.32
C GLY A 193 21.29 -12.11 -30.80
N GLY A 194 20.32 -12.31 -29.91
CA GLY A 194 19.51 -11.24 -29.32
C GLY A 194 20.28 -10.44 -28.27
N VAL A 195 19.75 -9.26 -27.94
CA VAL A 195 20.24 -8.43 -26.84
C VAL A 195 19.08 -8.18 -25.91
N HIS A 196 19.28 -8.46 -24.62
CA HIS A 196 18.28 -8.34 -23.58
C HIS A 196 18.64 -7.18 -22.66
N VAL A 197 17.64 -6.36 -22.32
CA VAL A 197 17.78 -5.15 -21.51
C VAL A 197 16.56 -5.07 -20.59
N PRO A 198 16.74 -4.77 -19.29
CA PRO A 198 15.61 -4.47 -18.43
C PRO A 198 14.80 -3.28 -18.97
N ASP A 199 13.50 -3.48 -19.18
CA ASP A 199 12.59 -2.41 -19.58
C ASP A 199 12.37 -1.40 -18.44
N ALA A 200 11.99 -0.16 -18.80
CA ALA A 200 11.74 0.92 -17.85
C ALA A 200 10.71 0.54 -16.76
N ILE A 201 9.71 -0.26 -17.13
CA ILE A 201 8.65 -0.71 -16.23
C ILE A 201 9.20 -1.49 -15.03
N HIS A 202 10.27 -2.27 -15.20
CA HIS A 202 10.89 -3.04 -14.13
C HIS A 202 11.55 -2.13 -13.07
N PHE A 203 12.17 -1.03 -13.50
CA PHE A 203 12.71 -0.04 -12.59
C PHE A 203 11.62 0.72 -11.84
N ASP A 204 10.54 1.09 -12.54
CA ASP A 204 9.43 1.84 -11.93
C ASP A 204 8.71 1.01 -10.86
N TYR A 205 8.43 -0.26 -11.15
CA TYR A 205 7.83 -1.20 -10.18
C TYR A 205 8.74 -1.40 -8.96
N PHE A 206 10.04 -1.59 -9.16
CA PHE A 206 10.98 -1.74 -8.05
C PHE A 206 11.07 -0.49 -7.18
N ARG A 207 11.26 0.69 -7.79
CA ARG A 207 11.25 1.96 -7.04
C ARG A 207 9.94 2.13 -6.27
N SER A 208 8.82 1.81 -6.90
CA SER A 208 7.51 1.95 -6.28
C SER A 208 7.33 0.98 -5.11
N TYR A 209 7.75 -0.27 -5.20
CA TYR A 209 7.65 -1.21 -4.07
C TYR A 209 8.46 -0.72 -2.86
N LEU A 210 9.66 -0.18 -3.08
CA LEU A 210 10.44 0.41 -2.00
C LEU A 210 9.69 1.57 -1.33
N SER A 211 9.02 2.45 -2.08
CA SER A 211 8.29 3.57 -1.47
C SER A 211 7.07 3.10 -0.65
N ARG A 212 6.40 2.03 -1.09
CA ARG A 212 5.19 1.49 -0.45
C ARG A 212 5.51 0.57 0.73
N ALA A 213 6.43 -0.37 0.56
CA ALA A 213 6.69 -1.43 1.53
C ALA A 213 7.77 -1.08 2.58
N TYR A 214 8.87 -0.43 2.17
CA TYR A 214 10.01 -0.18 3.07
C TYR A 214 9.74 0.95 4.09
N PRO A 215 10.45 0.95 5.24
CA PRO A 215 10.26 1.91 6.33
C PRO A 215 10.93 3.27 6.07
N VAL A 216 10.62 3.89 4.92
CA VAL A 216 11.30 5.10 4.43
C VAL A 216 10.31 6.24 4.18
N PRO A 217 10.73 7.50 4.40
CA PRO A 217 9.93 8.67 4.02
C PRO A 217 9.94 8.90 2.50
N ALA A 218 11.01 8.49 1.82
CA ALA A 218 11.23 8.71 0.40
C ALA A 218 12.26 7.73 -0.16
N VAL A 219 12.21 7.55 -1.48
CA VAL A 219 13.18 6.78 -2.27
C VAL A 219 13.94 7.77 -3.18
N GLU A 220 15.20 8.05 -2.85
CA GLU A 220 16.13 8.77 -3.72
C GLU A 220 16.65 7.79 -4.77
N TRP A 221 16.25 8.00 -6.02
CA TRP A 221 16.44 7.01 -7.09
C TRP A 221 17.27 7.57 -8.24
N SER A 222 18.19 6.76 -8.74
CA SER A 222 18.79 6.96 -10.05
C SER A 222 19.07 5.61 -10.72
N GLN A 223 19.10 5.58 -12.05
CA GLN A 223 19.36 4.36 -12.79
C GLN A 223 20.22 4.58 -14.03
N ILE A 224 20.90 3.53 -14.47
CA ILE A 224 21.60 3.45 -15.76
C ILE A 224 21.49 2.04 -16.32
N VAL A 225 21.74 1.90 -17.62
CA VAL A 225 21.96 0.60 -18.26
C VAL A 225 23.41 0.52 -18.74
N VAL A 226 24.08 -0.60 -18.46
CA VAL A 226 25.44 -0.89 -18.90
C VAL A 226 25.51 -2.26 -19.54
N ASP A 227 26.55 -2.50 -20.35
CA ASP A 227 26.82 -3.84 -20.87
C ASP A 227 27.33 -4.76 -19.77
N ALA A 228 26.66 -5.90 -19.58
CA ALA A 228 27.09 -6.97 -18.72
C ALA A 228 28.38 -7.60 -19.24
N ASN A 229 29.29 -7.96 -18.33
CA ASN A 229 30.51 -8.71 -18.66
C ASN A 229 30.30 -10.24 -18.63
N PHE A 230 29.04 -10.68 -18.70
CA PHE A 230 28.60 -12.07 -18.68
C PHE A 230 27.48 -12.29 -19.71
N ALA A 231 27.23 -13.56 -20.05
CA ALA A 231 26.22 -13.99 -21.02
C ALA A 231 25.56 -15.29 -20.56
N PRO A 232 24.35 -15.63 -21.06
CA PRO A 232 23.70 -16.90 -20.78
C PRO A 232 24.48 -18.09 -21.40
N PRO A 233 24.28 -19.32 -20.89
CA PRO A 233 23.29 -19.72 -19.89
C PRO A 233 23.65 -19.24 -18.48
N PHE A 234 22.67 -18.65 -17.79
CA PHE A 234 22.87 -18.20 -16.42
C PHE A 234 22.89 -19.38 -15.44
N GLN A 235 23.76 -19.27 -14.44
CA GLN A 235 23.95 -20.27 -13.39
C GLN A 235 24.13 -19.56 -12.04
N GLY A 236 24.25 -20.31 -10.95
CA GLY A 236 24.40 -19.71 -9.61
C GLY A 236 25.62 -18.78 -9.43
N ALA A 237 26.62 -18.87 -10.31
CA ALA A 237 27.77 -17.96 -10.31
C ALA A 237 27.51 -16.63 -11.05
N THR A 238 26.48 -16.54 -11.90
CA THR A 238 26.20 -15.33 -12.70
C THR A 238 25.90 -14.12 -11.83
N ALA A 239 25.11 -14.27 -10.77
CA ALA A 239 24.83 -13.18 -9.83
C ALA A 239 26.10 -12.70 -9.10
N VAL A 240 27.11 -13.56 -8.93
CA VAL A 240 28.40 -13.16 -8.36
C VAL A 240 29.17 -12.27 -9.35
N LEU A 241 29.13 -12.58 -10.65
CA LEU A 241 29.71 -11.73 -11.70
C LEU A 241 28.98 -10.38 -11.81
N ALA A 242 27.65 -10.40 -11.76
CA ALA A 242 26.83 -9.19 -11.71
C ALA A 242 27.21 -8.31 -10.52
N ASN A 243 27.25 -8.88 -9.31
CA ASN A 243 27.65 -8.15 -8.10
C ASN A 243 29.08 -7.60 -8.18
N ALA A 244 30.02 -8.35 -8.76
CA ALA A 244 31.38 -7.86 -8.96
C ALA A 244 31.42 -6.63 -9.89
N GLN A 245 30.65 -6.64 -10.98
CA GLN A 245 30.51 -5.50 -11.88
C GLN A 245 29.86 -4.29 -11.20
N ILE A 246 28.77 -4.52 -10.45
CA ILE A 246 28.04 -3.47 -9.72
C ILE A 246 28.93 -2.84 -8.64
N ALA A 247 29.67 -3.65 -7.88
CA ALA A 247 30.61 -3.17 -6.87
C ALA A 247 31.73 -2.30 -7.50
N ALA A 248 32.22 -2.66 -8.68
CA ALA A 248 33.19 -1.83 -9.41
C ALA A 248 32.60 -0.48 -9.84
N ILE A 249 31.37 -0.46 -10.35
CA ILE A 249 30.65 0.77 -10.70
C ILE A 249 30.45 1.64 -9.46
N ARG A 250 29.97 1.04 -8.36
CA ARG A 250 29.81 1.71 -7.07
C ARG A 250 31.11 2.39 -6.65
N ASN A 251 32.21 1.64 -6.57
CA ASN A 251 33.49 2.19 -6.11
C ASN A 251 33.95 3.37 -7.00
N SER A 252 33.74 3.28 -8.31
CA SER A 252 34.04 4.37 -9.23
C SER A 252 33.17 5.62 -8.98
N GLU A 253 31.86 5.45 -8.83
CA GLU A 253 30.91 6.55 -8.62
C GLU A 253 31.06 7.19 -7.23
N ILE A 254 31.26 6.41 -6.16
CA ILE A 254 31.56 6.93 -4.82
C ILE A 254 32.87 7.73 -4.82
N ASN A 255 33.93 7.23 -5.46
CA ASN A 255 35.18 7.98 -5.61
C ASN A 255 35.02 9.27 -6.43
N SER A 256 33.95 9.35 -7.23
CA SER A 256 33.61 10.53 -8.03
C SER A 256 32.63 11.49 -7.33
N GLY A 257 32.29 11.22 -6.06
CA GLY A 257 31.48 12.10 -5.21
C GLY A 257 30.04 11.67 -4.96
N THR A 258 29.61 10.49 -5.42
CA THR A 258 28.31 9.93 -5.02
C THR A 258 28.29 9.65 -3.51
N ASP A 259 27.14 9.85 -2.87
CA ASP A 259 26.96 9.60 -1.45
C ASP A 259 27.24 8.13 -1.09
N PRO A 260 28.15 7.84 -0.12
CA PRO A 260 28.52 6.47 0.25
C PRO A 260 27.38 5.64 0.84
N ARG A 261 26.28 6.27 1.28
CA ARG A 261 25.05 5.61 1.75
C ARG A 261 24.18 5.08 0.60
N THR A 262 24.55 5.33 -0.65
CA THR A 262 23.80 4.85 -1.82
C THR A 262 23.99 3.34 -1.97
N HIS A 263 22.88 2.61 -1.90
CA HIS A 263 22.83 1.17 -2.16
C HIS A 263 22.77 0.92 -3.67
N TYR A 264 23.62 0.01 -4.15
CA TYR A 264 23.68 -0.34 -5.56
C TYR A 264 23.02 -1.69 -5.79
N TYR A 265 22.09 -1.71 -6.75
CA TYR A 265 21.32 -2.90 -7.10
C TYR A 265 21.38 -3.17 -8.61
N GLY A 266 21.54 -4.42 -9.01
CA GLY A 266 21.53 -4.84 -10.41
C GLY A 266 20.23 -5.49 -10.85
N LEU A 267 19.68 -5.07 -11.99
CA LEU A 267 18.56 -5.73 -12.66
C LEU A 267 19.03 -6.43 -13.92
N VAL A 268 18.60 -7.69 -14.10
CA VAL A 268 18.91 -8.53 -15.27
C VAL A 268 17.61 -9.08 -15.86
N ASP A 269 17.35 -8.77 -17.12
CA ASP A 269 16.16 -9.25 -17.83
C ASP A 269 16.19 -10.79 -18.00
N ASP A 270 15.08 -11.46 -17.69
CA ASP A 270 15.00 -12.92 -17.76
C ASP A 270 14.71 -13.47 -19.15
N ALA A 271 14.61 -12.60 -20.16
CA ALA A 271 14.29 -12.94 -21.54
C ALA A 271 12.98 -13.74 -21.68
N ASN A 272 11.91 -13.32 -20.99
CA ASN A 272 10.65 -14.06 -20.91
C ASN A 272 10.85 -15.47 -20.32
N GLY A 273 11.58 -15.53 -19.22
CA GLY A 273 11.88 -16.75 -18.47
C GLY A 273 12.89 -17.69 -19.12
N GLN A 274 13.49 -17.34 -20.27
CA GLN A 274 14.51 -18.18 -20.92
C GLN A 274 15.85 -18.16 -20.16
N HIS A 275 16.18 -17.02 -19.56
CA HIS A 275 17.47 -16.77 -18.92
C HIS A 275 17.27 -16.20 -17.51
N PHE A 276 16.76 -17.03 -16.60
CA PHE A 276 16.55 -16.61 -15.21
C PHE A 276 17.87 -16.56 -14.42
N MET A 277 18.34 -15.36 -14.07
CA MET A 277 19.45 -15.18 -13.12
C MET A 277 18.90 -15.14 -11.70
N ARG A 278 19.05 -16.23 -10.94
CA ARG A 278 18.69 -16.21 -9.51
C ARG A 278 19.40 -15.07 -8.80
N GLY A 279 18.64 -14.25 -8.08
CA GLY A 279 19.18 -13.11 -7.35
C GLY A 279 20.12 -13.53 -6.22
N ARG A 280 20.99 -12.60 -5.86
CA ARG A 280 21.94 -12.77 -4.77
C ARG A 280 22.47 -11.42 -4.28
N ALA A 281 22.44 -11.19 -2.97
CA ALA A 281 23.29 -10.18 -2.34
C ALA A 281 24.76 -10.64 -2.22
N SER A 282 25.69 -9.70 -2.39
CA SER A 282 27.14 -9.94 -2.24
C SER A 282 27.55 -10.32 -0.82
N GLY A 283 26.71 -9.99 0.16
CA GLY A 283 26.83 -10.39 1.56
C GLY A 283 25.54 -10.09 2.33
N ILE A 284 25.50 -10.53 3.60
CA ILE A 284 24.45 -10.20 4.57
C ILE A 284 25.16 -9.61 5.79
N PRO A 285 25.30 -8.28 5.89
CA PRO A 285 26.17 -7.67 6.88
C PRO A 285 25.52 -7.67 8.27
N ALA A 286 26.33 -7.93 9.30
CA ALA A 286 25.89 -7.85 10.69
C ALA A 286 25.72 -6.39 11.18
N GLY A 287 26.36 -5.43 10.49
CA GLY A 287 26.37 -4.00 10.82
C GLY A 287 26.05 -3.11 9.62
N PRO A 288 26.05 -1.78 9.82
CA PRO A 288 25.84 -0.79 8.74
C PRO A 288 26.92 -0.96 7.67
N GLN A 289 26.51 -1.30 6.44
CA GLN A 289 27.44 -1.63 5.38
C GLN A 289 26.82 -1.35 3.98
N PRO A 290 26.66 -0.07 3.61
CA PRO A 290 26.04 0.35 2.35
C PRO A 290 26.90 0.04 1.10
N ASP A 291 28.08 -0.55 1.29
CA ASP A 291 28.90 -1.10 0.20
C ASP A 291 28.54 -2.52 -0.21
N THR A 292 27.63 -3.17 0.53
CA THR A 292 27.05 -4.46 0.16
C THR A 292 26.09 -4.25 -1.00
N VAL A 293 26.43 -4.78 -2.16
CA VAL A 293 25.60 -4.72 -3.37
C VAL A 293 24.76 -5.98 -3.53
N ALA A 294 23.69 -5.91 -4.30
CA ALA A 294 22.89 -7.07 -4.67
C ALA A 294 22.46 -6.99 -6.14
N SER A 295 21.99 -8.11 -6.68
CA SER A 295 21.41 -8.17 -8.01
C SER A 295 20.35 -9.24 -8.09
N GLY A 296 19.43 -9.08 -9.04
CA GLY A 296 18.38 -10.05 -9.26
C GLY A 296 17.72 -9.92 -10.63
N PRO A 297 16.84 -10.88 -10.95
CA PRO A 297 16.18 -10.94 -12.23
C PRO A 297 15.02 -9.94 -12.32
N CYS A 298 14.61 -9.61 -13.53
CA CYS A 298 13.35 -8.95 -13.82
C CYS A 298 12.67 -9.58 -15.03
N GLY A 299 11.35 -9.48 -15.05
CA GLY A 299 10.50 -9.96 -16.13
C GLY A 299 9.04 -9.84 -15.74
N ILE A 300 8.15 -10.33 -16.60
CA ILE A 300 6.71 -10.38 -16.35
C ILE A 300 6.43 -11.63 -15.50
N PRO A 301 5.79 -11.51 -14.31
CA PRO A 301 5.60 -12.63 -13.39
C PRO A 301 4.78 -13.79 -13.95
N ALA A 302 3.75 -13.50 -14.75
CA ALA A 302 2.80 -14.50 -15.25
C ALA A 302 2.26 -15.46 -14.15
N GLY A 303 2.06 -14.96 -12.92
CA GLY A 303 1.63 -15.74 -11.75
C GLY A 303 2.76 -16.20 -10.83
N PHE A 304 4.02 -15.92 -11.14
CA PHE A 304 5.17 -16.25 -10.30
C PHE A 304 5.01 -15.66 -8.89
N ALA A 305 5.17 -16.49 -7.85
CA ALA A 305 4.93 -16.11 -6.44
C ALA A 305 3.53 -15.52 -6.15
N GLY A 306 2.54 -15.77 -7.02
CA GLY A 306 1.21 -15.19 -6.92
C GLY A 306 1.12 -13.73 -7.40
N ASP A 307 2.20 -13.22 -7.97
CA ASP A 307 2.29 -11.89 -8.57
C ASP A 307 1.60 -11.86 -9.95
N GLN A 308 0.81 -10.82 -10.16
CA GLN A 308 -0.05 -10.64 -11.33
C GLN A 308 0.16 -9.28 -12.00
N ASP A 309 1.10 -8.48 -11.51
CA ASP A 309 1.38 -7.19 -12.11
C ASP A 309 2.37 -7.31 -13.29
N GLN A 310 2.93 -6.18 -13.72
CA GLN A 310 3.77 -6.13 -14.91
C GLN A 310 5.25 -6.44 -14.63
N SER A 311 5.67 -6.60 -13.37
CA SER A 311 7.05 -6.90 -13.05
C SER A 311 7.28 -7.48 -11.65
N TYR A 312 7.93 -8.65 -11.58
CA TYR A 312 8.39 -9.21 -10.31
C TYR A 312 9.70 -8.59 -9.80
N ALA A 313 10.27 -7.60 -10.52
CA ALA A 313 11.51 -6.92 -10.13
C ALA A 313 11.37 -6.23 -8.77
N ASP A 314 10.14 -6.02 -8.33
CA ASP A 314 9.79 -5.22 -7.19
C ASP A 314 9.97 -5.97 -5.87
N TRP A 315 9.22 -7.03 -5.63
CA TRP A 315 9.37 -7.88 -4.45
C TRP A 315 10.69 -8.64 -4.50
N TYR A 316 11.15 -9.08 -5.68
CA TYR A 316 12.43 -9.79 -5.80
C TYR A 316 13.61 -8.85 -5.53
N GLY A 317 13.57 -7.64 -6.09
CA GLY A 317 14.56 -6.61 -5.79
C GLY A 317 14.54 -6.20 -4.33
N ALA A 318 13.36 -6.07 -3.73
CA ALA A 318 13.20 -5.78 -2.32
C ALA A 318 13.69 -6.93 -1.41
N HIS A 319 13.58 -8.19 -1.84
CA HIS A 319 14.13 -9.35 -1.14
C HIS A 319 15.66 -9.29 -1.11
N GLU A 320 16.28 -9.16 -2.28
CA GLU A 320 17.74 -9.15 -2.41
C GLU A 320 18.37 -7.90 -1.80
N LEU A 321 17.67 -6.76 -1.84
CA LEU A 321 18.07 -5.57 -1.12
C LEU A 321 17.88 -5.72 0.40
N GLY A 322 16.89 -6.50 0.86
CA GLY A 322 16.71 -6.84 2.26
C GLY A 322 17.96 -7.53 2.86
N HIS A 323 18.60 -8.40 2.08
CA HIS A 323 19.88 -9.00 2.47
C HIS A 323 20.99 -7.97 2.70
N THR A 324 21.08 -6.89 1.91
CA THR A 324 22.10 -5.85 2.12
C THR A 324 21.90 -5.10 3.44
N TYR A 325 20.68 -5.12 3.99
CA TYR A 325 20.38 -4.60 5.32
C TYR A 325 20.60 -5.61 6.47
N GLY A 326 21.09 -6.81 6.17
CA GLY A 326 21.39 -7.84 7.17
C GLY A 326 20.23 -8.80 7.44
N ARG A 327 19.22 -8.85 6.56
CA ARG A 327 18.08 -9.76 6.73
C ARG A 327 18.43 -11.16 6.21
N PHE A 328 17.99 -12.18 6.94
CA PHE A 328 18.21 -13.59 6.62
C PHE A 328 16.88 -14.27 6.26
N HIS A 329 16.94 -15.47 5.70
CA HIS A 329 15.76 -16.22 5.31
C HIS A 329 15.07 -16.89 6.51
N PRO A 330 13.74 -16.74 6.67
CA PRO A 330 12.96 -17.41 7.73
C PRO A 330 12.79 -18.94 7.57
N GLY A 331 13.32 -19.55 6.51
CA GLY A 331 13.16 -20.99 6.27
C GLY A 331 11.84 -21.46 5.65
N PHE A 332 11.05 -20.57 5.03
CA PHE A 332 9.78 -20.91 4.38
C PHE A 332 9.75 -20.47 2.89
N PRO A 333 9.24 -21.28 1.95
CA PRO A 333 8.72 -22.64 2.14
C PRO A 333 9.83 -23.63 2.55
N PRO A 334 9.53 -24.64 3.38
CA PRO A 334 10.54 -25.59 3.83
C PRO A 334 11.18 -26.32 2.64
N GLY A 335 12.52 -26.34 2.59
CA GLY A 335 13.28 -27.00 1.53
C GLY A 335 13.41 -26.20 0.22
N ALA A 336 12.75 -25.05 0.09
CA ALA A 336 12.92 -24.13 -1.05
C ALA A 336 13.99 -23.05 -0.78
N GLN A 337 14.35 -22.85 0.48
CA GLN A 337 15.34 -21.89 0.95
C GLN A 337 16.02 -22.36 2.24
N ASP A 338 17.10 -21.71 2.63
CA ASP A 338 17.71 -21.93 3.95
C ASP A 338 16.88 -21.28 5.07
N ALA A 339 17.14 -21.72 6.31
CA ALA A 339 16.50 -21.23 7.52
C ALA A 339 17.52 -20.52 8.41
N SER A 340 18.17 -19.49 7.86
CA SER A 340 19.25 -18.75 8.54
C SER A 340 18.75 -17.73 9.56
N ASP A 341 17.49 -17.27 9.48
CA ASP A 341 16.88 -16.40 10.50
C ASP A 341 16.15 -17.22 11.56
N ALA A 342 16.91 -17.81 12.50
CA ALA A 342 16.33 -18.58 13.60
C ALA A 342 15.53 -17.72 14.60
N THR A 343 15.59 -16.39 14.49
CA THR A 343 14.91 -15.42 15.36
C THR A 343 13.61 -14.89 14.77
N PHE A 344 13.29 -15.25 13.52
CA PHE A 344 12.05 -14.83 12.88
C PHE A 344 10.82 -15.31 13.69
N PRO A 345 9.93 -14.40 14.14
CA PRO A 345 8.97 -14.72 15.21
C PRO A 345 7.63 -15.28 14.72
N TYR A 346 7.36 -15.27 13.41
CA TYR A 346 6.06 -15.65 12.86
C TYR A 346 6.13 -17.01 12.16
N ALA A 347 5.15 -17.86 12.47
CA ALA A 347 5.08 -19.20 11.88
C ALA A 347 5.07 -19.13 10.35
N ASN A 348 5.71 -20.11 9.70
CA ASN A 348 5.75 -20.22 8.24
C ASN A 348 6.27 -18.96 7.51
N GLY A 349 7.08 -18.12 8.17
CA GLY A 349 7.52 -16.87 7.54
C GLY A 349 6.39 -15.87 7.30
N GLN A 350 5.29 -15.93 8.04
CA GLN A 350 4.10 -15.09 7.84
C GLN A 350 4.30 -13.64 8.32
N LEU A 351 3.35 -12.74 8.04
CA LEU A 351 3.37 -11.38 8.61
C LEU A 351 2.90 -11.36 10.07
N SER A 352 2.05 -12.31 10.47
CA SER A 352 1.45 -12.42 11.81
C SER A 352 1.26 -13.88 12.20
N ASN A 353 1.18 -14.14 13.51
CA ASN A 353 0.75 -15.43 14.05
C ASN A 353 -0.79 -15.53 14.08
N ALA A 354 -1.32 -16.62 14.65
CA ALA A 354 -2.74 -16.89 14.79
C ALA A 354 -3.53 -15.81 15.58
N ASP A 355 -2.84 -14.93 16.30
CA ASP A 355 -3.40 -13.75 16.95
C ASP A 355 -3.80 -12.63 15.97
N ARG A 356 -3.41 -12.73 14.69
CA ARG A 356 -3.76 -11.79 13.61
C ARG A 356 -3.41 -10.34 13.96
N LYS A 357 -2.39 -10.16 14.80
CA LYS A 357 -1.94 -8.87 15.29
C LYS A 357 -1.54 -7.94 14.14
N TYR A 358 -0.74 -8.43 13.21
CA TYR A 358 -0.20 -7.62 12.11
C TYR A 358 -0.97 -7.85 10.81
N VAL A 359 -1.33 -6.76 10.13
CA VAL A 359 -1.98 -6.78 8.81
C VAL A 359 -1.14 -5.94 7.86
N GLY A 360 -0.82 -6.49 6.69
CA GLY A 360 -0.12 -5.75 5.65
C GLY A 360 -1.06 -4.76 4.95
N TYR A 361 -0.52 -3.63 4.53
CA TYR A 361 -1.21 -2.57 3.82
C TYR A 361 -0.31 -2.04 2.72
N ASP A 362 -0.75 -2.21 1.48
CA ASP A 362 -0.15 -1.55 0.31
C ASP A 362 -1.00 -0.32 -0.02
N VAL A 363 -0.39 0.85 0.00
CA VAL A 363 -1.06 2.11 -0.37
C VAL A 363 -1.35 2.20 -1.89
N GLY A 364 -0.75 1.32 -2.69
CA GLY A 364 -0.85 1.33 -4.14
C GLY A 364 0.00 2.42 -4.80
N ASP A 365 0.00 2.42 -6.12
CA ASP A 365 0.64 3.42 -6.98
C ASP A 365 -0.22 3.64 -8.23
N PRO A 366 -1.01 4.73 -8.26
CA PRO A 366 -1.85 5.05 -9.41
C PRO A 366 -1.07 5.27 -10.72
N GLN A 367 0.20 5.64 -10.67
CA GLN A 367 1.02 5.81 -11.88
C GLN A 367 1.32 4.47 -12.56
N LEU A 368 1.32 3.39 -11.78
CA LEU A 368 1.48 2.01 -12.25
C LEU A 368 0.16 1.24 -12.35
N GLY A 369 -0.97 1.87 -12.03
CA GLY A 369 -2.27 1.21 -11.94
C GLY A 369 -2.38 0.23 -10.77
N LEU A 370 -1.56 0.40 -9.74
CA LEU A 370 -1.60 -0.40 -8.52
C LEU A 370 -2.61 0.20 -7.55
N GLU A 371 -3.71 -0.51 -7.34
CA GLU A 371 -4.71 -0.13 -6.34
C GLU A 371 -4.25 -0.44 -4.91
N PRO A 372 -4.72 0.30 -3.90
CA PRO A 372 -4.44 -0.03 -2.51
C PRO A 372 -4.98 -1.41 -2.13
N LYS A 373 -4.24 -2.14 -1.29
CA LYS A 373 -4.57 -3.51 -0.86
C LYS A 373 -4.30 -3.70 0.63
N VAL A 374 -4.99 -4.68 1.20
CA VAL A 374 -4.72 -5.20 2.56
C VAL A 374 -4.34 -6.66 2.44
N MET A 375 -3.48 -7.11 3.34
CA MET A 375 -2.87 -8.43 3.28
C MET A 375 -3.12 -9.16 4.59
N ASN A 376 -3.79 -10.30 4.50
CA ASN A 376 -4.05 -11.15 5.66
C ASN A 376 -2.72 -11.64 6.24
N GLY A 377 -2.51 -11.35 7.52
CA GLY A 377 -1.21 -11.55 8.15
C GLY A 377 -0.81 -13.02 8.30
N THR A 378 -1.78 -13.93 8.26
CA THR A 378 -1.59 -15.38 8.42
C THR A 378 -1.56 -16.15 7.09
N THR A 379 -1.67 -15.46 5.96
CA THR A 379 -1.60 -16.09 4.62
C THR A 379 -0.65 -15.39 3.66
N HIS A 380 -0.19 -14.19 4.02
CA HIS A 380 0.92 -13.51 3.36
C HIS A 380 2.22 -13.77 4.14
N HIS A 381 3.32 -13.76 3.42
CA HIS A 381 4.63 -14.12 3.92
C HIS A 381 5.58 -12.92 3.87
N ASP A 382 6.59 -12.93 4.72
CA ASP A 382 7.64 -11.92 4.73
C ASP A 382 8.38 -11.92 3.39
N VAL A 383 8.80 -10.73 2.96
CA VAL A 383 9.57 -10.55 1.72
C VAL A 383 10.87 -11.33 1.72
N MET A 384 11.43 -11.68 2.89
CA MET A 384 12.63 -12.53 3.00
C MET A 384 12.32 -14.03 2.85
N THR A 385 11.10 -14.39 2.48
CA THR A 385 10.76 -15.75 2.04
C THR A 385 10.85 -15.85 0.51
N TYR A 386 10.89 -17.07 -0.02
CA TYR A 386 10.59 -17.35 -1.43
C TYR A 386 9.18 -17.94 -1.59
N ALA A 387 8.25 -17.56 -0.72
CA ALA A 387 6.87 -18.04 -0.74
C ALA A 387 6.02 -17.27 -1.76
N ASP A 388 4.75 -17.64 -1.88
CA ASP A 388 3.77 -16.80 -2.56
C ASP A 388 3.29 -15.66 -1.65
N ARG A 389 2.71 -14.60 -2.25
CA ARG A 389 2.07 -13.49 -1.52
C ARG A 389 2.99 -12.78 -0.53
N GLN A 390 4.14 -12.34 -1.01
CA GLN A 390 5.19 -11.73 -0.19
C GLN A 390 4.92 -10.24 0.09
N TRP A 391 5.22 -9.81 1.31
CA TRP A 391 5.21 -8.42 1.76
C TRP A 391 6.15 -8.23 2.95
N VAL A 392 6.52 -7.00 3.27
CA VAL A 392 7.39 -6.73 4.42
C VAL A 392 6.63 -7.01 5.73
N SER A 393 7.13 -7.90 6.60
CA SER A 393 6.58 -8.10 7.95
C SER A 393 7.05 -7.02 8.92
N ALA A 394 6.38 -6.88 10.06
CA ALA A 394 6.77 -5.93 11.10
C ALA A 394 8.21 -6.16 11.61
N TYR A 395 8.67 -7.42 11.61
CA TYR A 395 10.02 -7.78 12.05
C TYR A 395 11.08 -7.34 11.05
N THR A 396 10.86 -7.60 9.75
CA THR A 396 11.77 -7.13 8.69
C THR A 396 11.70 -5.61 8.52
N PHE A 397 10.51 -5.00 8.63
CA PHE A 397 10.32 -3.55 8.60
C PHE A 397 11.19 -2.85 9.64
N GLU A 398 11.13 -3.29 10.91
CA GLU A 398 11.87 -2.64 11.98
C GLU A 398 13.39 -2.84 11.84
N ALA A 399 13.83 -4.02 11.42
CA ALA A 399 15.25 -4.29 11.19
C ALA A 399 15.83 -3.41 10.07
N ILE A 400 15.11 -3.25 8.95
CA ILE A 400 15.53 -2.35 7.85
C ILE A 400 15.51 -0.90 8.31
N ARG A 401 14.49 -0.47 9.06
CA ARG A 401 14.38 0.90 9.60
C ARG A 401 15.59 1.24 10.46
N GLN A 402 15.96 0.35 11.37
CA GLN A 402 17.10 0.54 12.25
C GLN A 402 18.41 0.57 11.46
N ARG A 403 18.59 -0.36 10.51
CA ARG A 403 19.79 -0.39 9.67
C ARG A 403 19.98 0.90 8.87
N LEU A 404 18.92 1.42 8.26
CA LEU A 404 18.94 2.68 7.53
C LEU A 404 19.35 3.85 8.44
N ALA A 405 18.79 3.93 9.65
CA ALA A 405 19.15 4.96 10.63
C ALA A 405 20.63 4.85 11.06
N ASP A 406 21.13 3.64 11.29
CA ASP A 406 22.52 3.41 11.66
C ASP A 406 23.48 3.78 10.52
N GLU A 407 23.14 3.43 9.28
CA GLU A 407 23.91 3.82 8.09
C GLU A 407 23.94 5.33 7.89
N ASP A 408 22.81 6.00 8.09
CA ASP A 408 22.73 7.46 7.96
C ASP A 408 23.58 8.16 9.02
N ALA A 409 23.58 7.67 10.26
CA ALA A 409 24.41 8.19 11.34
C ALA A 409 25.91 7.93 11.13
N GLN A 410 26.28 6.76 10.60
CA GLN A 410 27.68 6.34 10.49
C GLN A 410 28.37 6.85 9.21
N PHE A 411 27.64 6.97 8.10
CA PHE A 411 28.21 7.28 6.79
C PHE A 411 27.74 8.63 6.22
N ALA A 412 27.14 9.50 7.04
CA ALA A 412 26.88 10.86 6.64
C ALA A 412 28.17 11.54 6.13
N PRO A 413 28.15 12.17 4.93
CA PRO A 413 29.26 12.97 4.48
C PRO A 413 29.58 14.07 5.51
N PRO A 414 30.85 14.46 5.68
CA PRO A 414 31.20 15.61 6.51
C PRO A 414 30.39 16.83 6.07
N VAL A 415 29.76 17.53 7.01
CA VAL A 415 29.09 18.82 6.71
C VAL A 415 30.18 19.78 6.24
N ALA A 416 30.05 20.27 5.00
CA ALA A 416 30.98 21.21 4.39
C ALA A 416 30.89 22.62 4.99
#